data_AF-A0A660Y4G1-F1
#
_entry.id   AF-A0A660Y4G1-F1
#
_cell.length_a   1.000
_cell.length_b   1.000
_cell.length_c   1.000
_cell.angle_alpha   90.00
_cell.angle_beta   90.00
_cell.angle_gamma   90.00
#
_symmetry.space_group_name_H-M   'P 1'
#
loop_
_entity.id
_entity.type
_entity.pdbx_description
1 polymer ?
#
loop_
_entity_poly.entity_id
_entity_poly.type
_entity_poly.pdbx_seq_one_letter_code
_entity_poly.pdbx_strand_id
1 'polypeptide(L)' 'GYVDAEEVGRIAKFIADVDPRIPYSLLAFHPDFLFFDLPRTSRGHALEAVGAAKSAGLEEVRVGNIHILS' A
#
# COMPACT_ATOMS: atom_id res chain seq x y z
N GLY A 1 -4.73 4.72 9.79
CA GLY A 1 -4.49 5.82 8.85
C GLY A 1 -5.76 6.06 8.07
N TYR A 2 -5.75 6.91 7.04
CA TYR A 2 -6.89 7.04 6.13
C TYR A 2 -7.08 5.84 5.21
N VAL A 3 -6.08 4.96 5.12
CA VAL A 3 -6.10 3.73 4.36
C VAL A 3 -5.66 2.58 5.26
N ASP A 4 -6.26 1.41 5.09
CA ASP A 4 -5.83 0.16 5.72
C ASP A 4 -5.55 -0.97 4.70
N ALA A 5 -5.10 -2.11 5.21
CA ALA A 5 -4.76 -3.27 4.38
C ALA A 5 -5.98 -3.88 3.66
N GLU A 6 -7.19 -3.76 4.22
CA GLU A 6 -8.40 -4.29 3.60
C GLU A 6 -8.75 -3.49 2.34
N GLU A 7 -8.72 -2.15 2.44
CA GLU A 7 -8.95 -1.26 1.31
C GLU A 7 -7.91 -1.45 0.21
N VAL A 8 -6.63 -1.60 0.59
CA VAL A 8 -5.55 -1.93 -0.34
C VAL A 8 -5.82 -3.26 -1.05
N GLY A 9 -6.27 -4.28 -0.32
CA GLY A 9 -6.62 -5.59 -0.88
C GLY A 9 -7.77 -5.52 -1.88
N ARG A 10 -8.80 -4.71 -1.61
CA ARG A 10 -9.93 -4.51 -2.53
C ARG A 10 -9.49 -3.85 -3.84
N ILE A 11 -8.62 -2.84 -3.76
CA ILE A 11 -8.03 -2.20 -4.96
C ILE A 11 -7.16 -3.21 -5.71
N ALA A 12 -6.33 -3.97 -5.00
CA ALA A 12 -5.47 -4.98 -5.61
C ALA A 12 -6.27 -6.06 -6.34
N LYS A 13 -7.37 -6.54 -5.75
CA LYS A 13 -8.29 -7.49 -6.40
C LYS A 13 -8.84 -6.92 -7.70
N PHE A 14 -9.34 -5.68 -7.68
CA PHE A 14 -9.85 -5.01 -8.87
C PHE A 14 -8.79 -4.91 -9.98
N ILE A 15 -7.53 -4.62 -9.63
CA ILE A 15 -6.42 -4.58 -10.60
C ILE A 15 -6.10 -5.99 -11.11
N ALA A 16 -6.04 -6.99 -10.22
CA ALA A 16 -5.71 -8.38 -10.57
C ALA A 16 -6.76 -9.02 -11.48
N ASP A 17 -8.04 -8.65 -11.34
CA ASP A 17 -9.12 -9.06 -12.23
C ASP A 17 -8.91 -8.58 -13.68
N VAL A 18 -8.07 -7.55 -13.90
CA VAL A 18 -7.64 -7.09 -15.23
C VAL A 18 -6.42 -7.88 -15.71
N ASP A 19 -5.32 -7.85 -14.95
CA ASP A 19 -4.14 -8.71 -15.17
C ASP A 19 -3.32 -8.76 -13.85
N PRO A 20 -3.03 -9.96 -13.31
CA PRO A 20 -2.30 -10.12 -12.05
C PRO A 20 -0.86 -9.57 -12.09
N ARG A 21 -0.31 -9.32 -13.28
CA ARG A 21 1.05 -8.81 -13.48
C ARG A 21 1.14 -7.29 -13.55
N ILE A 22 0.01 -6.57 -13.46
CA ILE A 22 0.03 -5.10 -13.44
C ILE A 22 0.84 -4.64 -12.21
N PRO A 23 1.90 -3.84 -12.39
CA PRO A 23 2.70 -3.38 -11.27
C PRO A 23 1.90 -2.47 -10.33
N TYR A 24 1.90 -2.79 -9.04
CA TYR A 24 1.23 -2.01 -8.02
C TYR A 24 2.24 -1.48 -6.99
N SER A 25 2.41 -0.15 -6.99
CA SER A 25 3.34 0.55 -6.10
C SER A 25 2.59 1.23 -4.96
N LEU A 26 2.72 0.69 -3.75
CA LEU A 26 2.17 1.26 -2.52
C LEU A 26 3.13 2.33 -2.01
N LEU A 27 2.74 3.60 -2.04
CA LEU A 27 3.62 4.70 -1.65
C LEU A 27 3.60 4.90 -0.13
N ALA A 28 4.77 4.88 0.50
CA ALA A 28 4.90 5.32 1.88
C ALA A 28 4.46 6.79 2.01
N PHE A 29 3.72 7.10 3.08
CA PHE A 29 3.22 8.42 3.38
C PHE A 29 4.09 9.12 4.42
N HIS A 30 4.31 10.42 4.24
CA HIS A 30 4.90 11.30 5.23
C HIS A 30 3.99 12.52 5.43
N PRO A 31 3.71 12.93 6.69
CA PRO A 31 2.85 14.06 7.01
C PRO A 31 3.54 15.40 6.72
N ASP A 32 3.42 15.85 5.47
CA ASP A 32 3.81 17.18 5.03
C ASP A 32 2.56 18.04 4.72
N PHE A 33 2.73 19.37 4.83
CA PHE A 33 1.65 20.35 4.63
C PHE A 33 0.41 20.01 5.46
N LEU A 34 -0.81 20.20 4.95
CA LEU A 34 -2.07 20.11 5.72
C LEU A 34 -2.39 18.74 6.35
N PHE A 35 -1.56 17.72 6.19
CA PHE A 35 -1.78 16.36 6.69
C PHE A 35 -0.99 16.05 7.98
N PHE A 36 -1.11 16.93 8.98
CA PHE A 36 -0.39 16.78 10.26
C PHE A 36 -1.06 15.82 11.24
N ASP A 37 -2.26 15.35 10.92
CA ASP A 37 -3.13 14.53 11.74
C ASP A 37 -2.81 13.02 11.66
N LEU A 38 -1.94 12.63 10.71
CA LEU A 38 -1.50 11.25 10.54
C LEU A 38 0.01 11.08 10.77
N PRO A 39 0.45 9.94 11.34
CA PRO A 39 1.85 9.59 11.36
C PRO A 39 2.34 9.16 9.97
N ARG A 40 3.66 9.05 9.82
CA ARG A 40 4.27 8.35 8.68
C ARG A 40 3.76 6.91 8.62
N THR A 41 3.73 6.33 7.43
CA THR A 41 3.44 4.90 7.28
C THR A 41 4.49 4.07 8.03
N SER A 42 4.06 3.20 8.94
CA SER A 42 4.96 2.27 9.61
C SER A 42 5.37 1.12 8.70
N ARG A 43 6.54 0.53 8.97
CA ARG A 43 6.96 -0.69 8.23
C ARG A 43 5.93 -1.82 8.34
N GLY A 44 5.33 -2.01 9.52
CA GLY A 44 4.30 -3.03 9.73
C GLY A 44 3.09 -2.79 8.84
N HIS A 45 2.55 -1.57 8.83
CA HIS A 45 1.40 -1.22 8.00
C HIS A 45 1.69 -1.37 6.50
N ALA A 46 2.90 -0.99 6.06
CA ALA A 46 3.31 -1.19 4.67
C ALA A 46 3.40 -2.68 4.29
N LEU A 47 3.92 -3.53 5.18
CA LEU A 47 4.00 -4.98 4.97
C LEU A 47 2.62 -5.63 4.96
N GLU A 48 1.71 -5.22 5.84
CA GLU A 48 0.32 -5.67 5.85
C GLU A 48 -0.38 -5.33 4.53
N ALA A 49 -0.20 -4.09 4.03
CA ALA A 49 -0.75 -3.66 2.75
C ALA A 49 -0.18 -4.47 1.57
N VAL A 50 1.13 -4.76 1.56
CA VAL A 50 1.75 -5.65 0.55
C VAL A 50 1.17 -7.05 0.64
N GLY A 51 1.02 -7.59 1.85
CA GLY A 51 0.43 -8.90 2.10
C GLY A 51 -1.00 -8.98 1.54
N ALA A 52 -1.84 -8.01 1.87
CA ALA A 52 -3.20 -7.93 1.37
C ALA A 52 -3.28 -7.84 -0.15
N ALA A 53 -2.42 -7.03 -0.78
CA ALA A 53 -2.38 -6.91 -2.24
C ALA A 53 -1.94 -8.20 -2.93
N LYS A 54 -0.93 -8.90 -2.38
CA LYS A 54 -0.50 -10.20 -2.90
C LYS A 54 -1.55 -11.29 -2.70
N SER A 55 -2.18 -11.33 -1.52
CA SER A 55 -3.28 -12.26 -1.23
C SER A 55 -4.50 -12.02 -2.12
N ALA A 56 -4.68 -10.80 -2.64
CA ALA A 56 -5.73 -10.45 -3.60
C ALA A 56 -5.44 -10.89 -5.05
N GLY A 57 -4.24 -11.40 -5.34
CA GLY A 57 -3.88 -11.97 -6.65
C GLY A 57 -2.84 -11.19 -7.45
N LEU A 58 -2.32 -10.06 -6.95
CA LEU A 58 -1.26 -9.34 -7.65
C LEU A 58 0.12 -9.96 -7.43
N GLU A 59 0.88 -10.10 -8.52
CA GLU A 59 2.23 -10.66 -8.51
C GLU A 59 3.28 -9.57 -8.23
N GLU A 60 3.16 -8.42 -8.89
CA GLU A 60 4.13 -7.33 -8.87
C GLU A 60 3.75 -6.21 -7.89
N VAL A 61 3.86 -6.50 -6.59
CA VAL A 61 3.60 -5.52 -5.52
C VAL A 61 4.88 -5.03 -4.86
N ARG A 62 5.06 -3.71 -4.74
CA ARG A 62 6.20 -3.09 -4.06
C ARG A 62 5.81 -1.88 -3.23
N VAL A 63 6.63 -1.56 -2.23
CA VAL A 63 6.53 -0.31 -1.47
C VAL A 63 7.45 0.74 -2.09
N GLY A 64 6.91 1.89 -2.46
CA GLY A 64 7.66 3.08 -2.86
C GLY A 64 8.02 3.96 -1.67
N ASN A 65 9.01 4.85 -1.84
CA ASN A 65 9.47 5.78 -0.80
C ASN A 65 9.85 5.10 0.53
N ILE A 66 10.50 3.92 0.47
CA ILE A 66 10.82 3.12 1.66
C ILE A 66 11.62 3.91 2.73
N HIS A 67 12.42 4.89 2.30
CA HIS A 67 13.25 5.72 3.17
C HIS A 67 12.45 6.63 4.14
N ILE A 68 11.16 6.87 3.89
CA ILE A 68 10.30 7.65 4.80
C ILE A 68 9.44 6.78 5.73
N LEU A 69 9.52 5.45 5.64
CA LEU A 69 8.83 4.57 6.61
C LEU A 69 9.39 4.76 8.02
N SER A 70 8.51 4.79 9.02
CA SER A 70 8.88 4.78 10.44
C SER A 70 9.19 3.38 10.94
#